data_AF-A0A350YN40-F1
#
_entry.id   AF-A0A350YN40-F1
#
_cell.length_a   1.000
_cell.length_b   1.000
_cell.length_c   1.000
_cell.angle_alpha   90.00
_cell.angle_beta   90.00
_cell.angle_gamma   90.00
#
_symmetry.space_group_name_H-M   'P 1'
#
loop_
_entity.id
_entity.type
_entity.pdbx_description
1 polymer ?
#
loop_
_entity_poly.entity_id
_entity_poly.type
_entity_poly.pdbx_seq_one_letter_code
_entity_poly.pdbx_strand_id
1 'polypeptide(L)'
;MKNRFTKKAMKKSLVICLSLLLTVNSYSQQLPDASQRVFKSVENMQSVINLNKISQTGITFDTRYEGVKGSPRLTDTLLQSFLKLAGQDYYYEIKADPDLVNNALIYAGSGSGQMFSIPSSDISELVYTADRRYDEYVNETKYYLKGRDGIYKQVQLNKKSIIKAIPEKK
;
A
#
# COMPACT_ATOMS: atom_id res chain seq x y z
N MET A 1 -39.64 -82.43 36.97
CA MET A 1 -39.90 -80.98 36.98
C MET A 1 -38.63 -80.17 37.34
N LYS A 2 -37.51 -80.35 36.59
CA LYS A 2 -36.17 -79.85 37.01
C LYS A 2 -35.40 -78.99 35.97
N ASN A 3 -36.02 -78.58 34.86
CA ASN A 3 -35.30 -77.88 33.76
C ASN A 3 -35.74 -76.43 33.49
N ARG A 4 -36.60 -75.81 34.32
CA ARG A 4 -37.03 -74.41 34.11
C ARG A 4 -36.18 -73.36 34.82
N PHE A 5 -35.40 -73.73 35.84
CA PHE A 5 -34.59 -72.75 36.58
C PHE A 5 -33.28 -72.38 35.86
N THR A 6 -32.66 -73.30 35.11
CA THR A 6 -31.38 -73.06 34.42
C THR A 6 -31.51 -72.10 33.23
N LYS A 7 -32.61 -72.18 32.47
CA LYS A 7 -32.87 -71.27 31.33
C LYS A 7 -33.05 -69.81 31.75
N LYS A 8 -33.58 -69.55 32.95
CA LYS A 8 -33.80 -68.18 33.44
C LYS A 8 -32.50 -67.52 33.91
N ALA A 9 -31.57 -68.30 34.46
CA ALA A 9 -30.24 -67.82 34.87
C ALA A 9 -29.34 -67.50 33.66
N MET A 10 -29.31 -68.36 32.62
CA MET A 10 -28.54 -68.11 31.40
C MET A 10 -29.00 -66.84 30.65
N LYS A 11 -30.31 -66.58 30.58
CA LYS A 11 -30.83 -65.37 29.93
C LYS A 11 -30.41 -64.10 30.67
N LYS A 12 -30.36 -64.12 32.00
CA LYS A 12 -29.89 -62.97 32.79
C LYS A 12 -28.39 -62.72 32.61
N SER A 13 -27.58 -63.78 32.57
CA SER A 13 -26.14 -63.69 32.32
C SER A 13 -25.81 -63.12 30.93
N LEU A 14 -26.56 -63.55 29.89
CA LEU A 14 -26.36 -63.08 28.52
C LEU A 14 -26.71 -61.58 28.36
N VAL A 15 -27.73 -61.09 29.07
CA VAL A 15 -28.09 -59.66 29.06
C VAL A 15 -27.01 -58.80 29.74
N ILE A 16 -26.39 -59.30 30.82
CA ILE A 16 -25.31 -58.58 31.52
C ILE A 16 -24.04 -58.50 30.67
N CYS A 17 -23.66 -59.58 29.97
CA CYS A 17 -22.54 -59.54 29.03
C CYS A 17 -22.79 -58.59 27.85
N LEU A 18 -24.03 -58.57 27.33
CA LEU A 18 -24.38 -57.67 26.23
C LEU A 18 -24.34 -56.20 26.66
N SER A 19 -24.76 -55.88 27.90
CA SER A 19 -24.64 -54.52 28.42
C SER A 19 -23.19 -54.10 28.66
N LEU A 20 -22.31 -55.02 29.07
CA LEU A 20 -20.89 -54.72 29.27
C LEU A 20 -20.15 -54.45 27.95
N LEU A 21 -20.55 -55.10 26.85
CA LEU A 21 -19.93 -54.88 25.53
C LEU A 21 -20.38 -53.58 24.85
N LEU A 22 -21.51 -53.00 25.27
CA LEU A 22 -22.00 -51.73 24.71
C LEU A 22 -21.30 -50.49 25.30
N THR A 23 -20.66 -50.59 26.47
CA THR A 23 -20.01 -49.44 27.13
C THR A 23 -18.57 -49.21 26.71
N VAL A 24 -17.93 -50.13 25.98
CA VAL A 24 -16.50 -50.03 25.62
C VAL A 24 -16.22 -49.17 24.37
N ASN A 25 -17.23 -48.77 23.60
CA ASN A 25 -17.02 -48.06 22.32
C ASN A 25 -17.04 -46.52 22.41
N SER A 26 -17.17 -45.93 23.60
CA SER A 26 -17.38 -44.47 23.73
C SER A 26 -16.12 -43.64 23.98
N TYR A 27 -14.92 -44.24 23.95
CA TYR A 27 -13.65 -43.50 24.05
C TYR A 27 -12.94 -43.42 22.70
N SER A 28 -13.59 -42.80 21.70
CA SER A 28 -12.87 -42.28 20.54
C SER A 28 -12.34 -40.89 20.92
N GLN A 29 -11.03 -40.77 21.11
CA GLN A 29 -10.37 -39.49 21.38
C GLN A 29 -10.52 -38.59 20.15
N GLN A 30 -11.43 -37.60 20.19
CA GLN A 30 -11.41 -36.52 19.23
C GLN A 30 -10.10 -35.75 19.39
N LEU A 31 -9.27 -35.75 18.34
CA LEU A 31 -8.07 -34.94 18.25
C LEU A 31 -8.39 -33.48 18.62
N PRO A 32 -7.56 -32.81 19.44
CA PRO A 32 -7.76 -31.40 19.78
C PRO A 32 -7.93 -30.53 18.54
N ASP A 33 -8.83 -29.55 18.59
CA ASP A 33 -9.14 -28.64 17.48
C ASP A 33 -7.89 -27.98 16.87
N ALA A 34 -6.88 -27.70 17.70
CA ALA A 34 -5.60 -27.15 17.25
C ALA A 34 -4.86 -28.11 16.30
N SER A 35 -4.81 -29.41 16.64
CA SER A 35 -4.19 -30.42 15.78
C SER A 35 -4.97 -30.59 14.48
N GLN A 36 -6.30 -30.62 14.53
CA GLN A 36 -7.12 -30.68 13.32
C GLN A 36 -6.92 -29.46 12.41
N ARG A 37 -6.75 -28.26 12.96
CA ARG A 37 -6.45 -27.05 12.18
C ARG A 37 -5.09 -27.12 11.50
N VAL A 38 -4.07 -27.67 12.17
CA VAL A 38 -2.74 -27.86 11.59
C VAL A 38 -2.78 -28.90 10.45
N PHE A 39 -3.47 -30.02 10.63
CA PHE A 39 -3.60 -31.01 9.55
C PHE A 39 -4.39 -30.46 8.36
N LYS A 40 -5.48 -29.72 8.60
CA LYS A 40 -6.24 -29.04 7.53
C LYS A 40 -5.42 -27.95 6.84
N SER A 41 -4.57 -27.21 7.56
CA SER A 41 -3.71 -26.19 6.93
C SER A 41 -2.62 -26.82 6.08
N VAL A 42 -2.03 -27.95 6.53
CA VAL A 42 -1.03 -28.70 5.77
C VAL A 42 -1.65 -29.36 4.54
N GLU A 43 -2.85 -29.96 4.64
CA GLU A 43 -3.58 -30.50 3.48
C GLU A 43 -3.96 -29.40 2.47
N ASN A 44 -4.44 -28.25 2.93
CA ASN A 44 -4.73 -27.10 2.05
C ASN A 44 -3.46 -26.56 1.38
N MET A 45 -2.33 -26.58 2.08
CA MET A 45 -1.06 -26.13 1.50
C MET A 45 -0.51 -27.15 0.51
N GLN A 46 -0.65 -28.44 0.81
CA GLN A 46 -0.29 -29.53 -0.09
C GLN A 46 -1.19 -29.57 -1.33
N SER A 47 -2.47 -29.20 -1.24
CA SER A 47 -3.35 -29.10 -2.41
C SER A 47 -2.98 -27.93 -3.33
N VAL A 48 -2.44 -26.84 -2.79
CA VAL A 48 -1.87 -25.74 -3.57
C VAL A 48 -0.53 -26.13 -4.21
N ILE A 49 0.31 -26.92 -3.52
CA ILE A 49 1.64 -27.33 -4.01
C ILE A 49 1.56 -28.48 -5.04
N ASN A 50 0.61 -29.42 -4.89
CA ASN A 50 0.38 -30.53 -5.82
C ASN A 50 -0.50 -30.16 -7.03
N LEU A 51 -0.66 -28.86 -7.31
CA LEU A 51 -1.08 -28.39 -8.63
C LEU A 51 0.03 -28.74 -9.63
N ASN A 52 0.00 -29.99 -10.09
CA ASN A 52 0.71 -30.45 -11.26
C ASN A 52 0.53 -29.40 -12.37
N LYS A 53 1.63 -29.05 -13.04
CA LYS A 53 1.87 -27.88 -13.94
C LYS A 53 0.85 -27.59 -15.06
N ILE A 54 -0.31 -28.25 -15.12
CA ILE A 54 -1.34 -28.11 -16.15
C ILE A 54 -2.74 -28.19 -15.49
N SER A 55 -3.03 -27.34 -14.50
CA SER A 55 -4.41 -27.00 -14.19
C SER A 55 -4.74 -25.66 -14.84
N GLN A 56 -5.73 -25.64 -15.74
CA GLN A 56 -6.31 -24.41 -16.31
C GLN A 56 -6.98 -23.51 -15.23
N THR A 57 -6.90 -23.91 -13.97
CA THR A 57 -7.36 -23.19 -12.78
C THR A 57 -6.20 -22.75 -11.89
N GLY A 58 -4.98 -22.70 -12.43
CA GLY A 58 -3.86 -22.05 -11.77
C GLY A 58 -4.14 -20.56 -11.70
N ILE A 59 -4.42 -20.05 -10.50
CA ILE A 59 -4.43 -18.60 -10.25
C ILE A 59 -2.97 -18.15 -10.35
N THR A 60 -2.54 -17.82 -11.57
CA THR A 60 -1.26 -17.15 -11.79
C THR A 60 -1.45 -15.70 -11.38
N PHE A 61 -0.92 -15.32 -10.22
CA PHE A 61 -0.80 -13.92 -9.87
C PHE A 61 0.24 -13.29 -10.80
N ASP A 62 -0.14 -12.18 -11.41
CA ASP A 62 0.78 -11.39 -12.22
C ASP A 62 1.83 -10.75 -11.30
N THR A 63 2.98 -11.41 -11.17
CA THR A 63 4.09 -10.92 -10.33
C THR A 63 4.86 -9.76 -10.99
N ARG A 64 4.47 -9.30 -12.19
CA ARG A 64 5.10 -8.12 -12.81
C ARG A 64 4.90 -6.84 -11.99
N TYR A 65 3.93 -6.82 -11.06
CA TYR A 65 3.66 -5.71 -10.15
C TYR A 65 4.16 -5.96 -8.72
N GLU A 66 4.75 -7.13 -8.47
CA GLU A 66 5.35 -7.47 -7.19
C GLU A 66 6.62 -6.63 -7.00
N GLY A 67 6.46 -5.43 -6.44
CA GLY A 67 7.54 -4.45 -6.30
C GLY A 67 7.20 -3.02 -6.72
N VAL A 68 6.02 -2.75 -7.28
CA VAL A 68 5.52 -1.38 -7.44
C VAL A 68 5.09 -0.86 -6.07
N LYS A 69 6.08 -0.52 -5.24
CA LYS A 69 5.89 0.23 -4.00
C LYS A 69 5.88 1.72 -4.36
N GLY A 70 4.73 2.18 -4.84
CA GLY A 70 4.43 3.60 -4.97
C GLY A 70 3.40 3.99 -3.91
N SER A 71 3.53 5.18 -3.32
CA SER A 71 2.41 5.76 -2.60
C SER A 71 1.27 5.97 -3.60
N PRO A 72 0.00 5.66 -3.27
CA PRO A 72 -1.15 5.95 -4.13
C PRO A 72 -1.43 7.45 -4.31
N ARG A 73 -0.56 8.28 -3.73
CA ARG A 73 -0.65 9.72 -3.69
C ARG A 73 0.03 10.32 -4.90
N LEU A 74 -0.45 11.47 -5.37
CA LEU A 74 0.14 12.17 -6.52
C LEU A 74 1.57 12.62 -6.21
N THR A 75 1.85 12.96 -4.95
CA THR A 75 3.15 13.45 -4.51
C THR A 75 3.60 12.75 -3.23
N ASP A 76 4.91 12.74 -2.98
CA ASP A 76 5.47 12.17 -1.75
C ASP A 76 5.33 13.14 -0.54
N THR A 77 4.99 14.41 -0.78
CA THR A 77 4.98 15.47 0.23
C THR A 77 3.77 16.39 0.05
N LEU A 78 3.19 16.87 1.15
CA LEU A 78 2.10 17.85 1.07
C LEU A 78 2.55 19.15 0.42
N LEU A 79 1.86 19.55 -0.64
CA LEU A 79 2.15 20.77 -1.39
C LEU A 79 1.30 21.93 -0.88
N GLN A 80 1.90 23.11 -0.86
CA GLN A 80 1.15 24.34 -0.61
C GLN A 80 0.10 24.51 -1.70
N SER A 81 -1.17 24.63 -1.32
CA SER A 81 -2.30 24.57 -2.24
C SER A 81 -3.41 25.53 -1.81
N PHE A 82 -4.16 26.03 -2.79
CA PHE A 82 -5.40 26.75 -2.58
C PHE A 82 -6.58 25.85 -2.90
N LEU A 83 -7.44 25.62 -1.91
CA LEU A 83 -8.62 24.76 -2.02
C LEU A 83 -9.90 25.61 -2.05
N LYS A 84 -10.76 25.37 -3.03
CA LYS A 84 -12.13 25.88 -3.09
C LYS A 84 -13.10 24.72 -2.92
N LEU A 85 -13.95 24.79 -1.90
CA LEU A 85 -15.00 23.79 -1.67
C LEU A 85 -16.22 24.05 -2.54
N ALA A 86 -16.99 23.00 -2.83
CA ALA A 86 -18.24 23.09 -3.56
C ALA A 86 -19.23 24.04 -2.83
N GLY A 87 -19.81 24.98 -3.58
CA GLY A 87 -20.78 25.95 -3.05
C GLY A 87 -20.16 27.13 -2.28
N GLN A 88 -18.83 27.24 -2.22
CA GLN A 88 -18.14 28.38 -1.62
C GLN A 88 -17.42 29.21 -2.70
N ASP A 89 -17.17 30.49 -2.42
CA ASP A 89 -16.52 31.41 -3.38
C ASP A 89 -15.19 31.99 -2.90
N TYR A 90 -14.59 31.37 -1.89
CA TYR A 90 -13.29 31.75 -1.37
C TYR A 90 -12.36 30.53 -1.28
N TYR A 91 -11.06 30.80 -1.19
CA TYR A 91 -10.02 29.79 -1.14
C TYR A 91 -9.48 29.61 0.27
N TYR A 92 -9.19 28.38 0.63
CA TYR A 92 -8.39 28.02 1.80
C TYR A 92 -6.97 27.72 1.39
N GLU A 93 -6.02 28.35 2.06
CA GLU A 93 -4.62 28.01 1.93
C GLU A 93 -4.29 26.82 2.84
N ILE A 94 -3.89 25.70 2.25
CA ILE A 94 -3.63 24.43 2.95
C ILE A 94 -2.40 23.73 2.38
N LYS A 95 -1.83 22.80 3.16
CA LYS A 95 -0.85 21.84 2.65
C LYS A 95 -1.56 20.54 2.35
N ALA A 96 -1.65 20.17 1.08
CA ALA A 96 -2.49 19.08 0.62
C ALA A 96 -1.85 18.25 -0.50
N ASP A 97 -2.38 17.06 -0.71
CA ASP A 97 -1.92 16.13 -1.73
C ASP A 97 -3.05 15.13 -2.09
N PRO A 98 -3.35 14.94 -3.38
CA PRO A 98 -4.37 14.00 -3.82
C PRO A 98 -3.99 12.56 -3.56
N ASP A 99 -4.97 11.82 -3.04
CA ASP A 99 -4.99 10.37 -3.05
C ASP A 99 -5.78 9.91 -4.28
N LEU A 100 -5.07 9.38 -5.28
CA LEU A 100 -5.65 8.95 -6.55
C LEU A 100 -6.46 7.66 -6.41
N VAL A 101 -6.19 6.86 -5.38
CA VAL A 101 -6.90 5.59 -5.13
C VAL A 101 -8.21 5.85 -4.40
N ASN A 102 -8.17 6.68 -3.36
CA ASN A 102 -9.38 7.00 -2.59
C ASN A 102 -10.16 8.19 -3.18
N ASN A 103 -9.66 8.79 -4.26
CA ASN A 103 -10.24 9.96 -4.92
C ASN A 103 -10.60 11.08 -3.93
N ALA A 104 -9.64 11.38 -3.05
CA ALA A 104 -9.79 12.30 -1.93
C ALA A 104 -8.55 13.19 -1.82
N LEU A 105 -8.71 14.34 -1.19
CA LEU A 105 -7.62 15.25 -0.87
C LEU A 105 -7.17 15.04 0.57
N ILE A 106 -5.92 14.67 0.76
CA ILE A 106 -5.30 14.58 2.08
C ILE A 106 -4.67 15.93 2.41
N TYR A 107 -4.93 16.49 3.59
CA TYR A 107 -4.35 17.76 4.02
C TYR A 107 -3.98 17.77 5.50
N ALA A 108 -3.02 18.62 5.87
CA ALA A 108 -2.63 18.82 7.27
C ALA A 108 -3.52 19.88 7.93
N GLY A 109 -4.06 19.57 9.11
CA GLY A 109 -4.78 20.53 9.94
C GLY A 109 -3.86 21.60 10.52
N SER A 110 -4.42 22.79 10.75
CA SER A 110 -3.67 23.93 11.29
C SER A 110 -3.15 23.62 12.70
N GLY A 111 -1.82 23.66 12.86
CA GLY A 111 -1.12 23.58 14.16
C GLY A 111 -0.98 22.19 14.79
N SER A 112 -1.83 21.21 14.47
CA SER A 112 -1.79 19.88 15.11
C SER A 112 -0.94 18.84 14.40
N GLY A 113 -0.61 19.06 13.12
CA GLY A 113 0.02 18.04 12.27
C GLY A 113 -0.86 16.82 12.00
N GLN A 114 -2.13 16.85 12.43
CA GLN A 114 -3.10 15.81 12.14
C GLN A 114 -3.50 15.87 10.67
N MET A 115 -3.58 14.70 10.04
CA MET A 115 -3.95 14.56 8.64
C MET A 115 -5.46 14.34 8.54
N PHE A 116 -6.08 15.06 7.62
CA PHE A 116 -7.50 14.98 7.31
C PHE A 116 -7.68 14.60 5.85
N SER A 117 -8.85 14.07 5.51
CA SER A 117 -9.21 13.67 4.15
C SER A 117 -10.56 14.26 3.78
N ILE A 118 -10.64 14.90 2.61
CA ILE A 118 -11.88 15.44 2.03
C ILE A 118 -12.15 14.72 0.70
N PRO A 119 -13.33 14.14 0.48
CA PRO A 119 -13.70 13.57 -0.81
C PRO A 119 -13.63 14.61 -1.93
N SER A 120 -13.19 14.20 -3.12
CA SER A 120 -13.15 15.09 -4.29
C SER A 120 -14.53 15.64 -4.70
N SER A 121 -15.63 14.98 -4.32
CA SER A 121 -17.00 15.47 -4.56
C SER A 121 -17.29 16.81 -3.91
N ASP A 122 -16.60 17.11 -2.80
CA ASP A 122 -16.82 18.32 -2.01
C ASP A 122 -15.86 19.45 -2.44
N ILE A 123 -15.03 19.18 -3.44
CA ILE A 123 -13.99 20.08 -3.94
C ILE A 123 -14.42 20.64 -5.29
N SER A 124 -14.47 21.96 -5.39
CA SER A 124 -14.70 22.64 -6.67
C SER A 124 -13.41 22.87 -7.43
N GLU A 125 -12.35 23.27 -6.74
CA GLU A 125 -11.08 23.63 -7.37
C GLU A 125 -9.91 23.40 -6.40
N LEU A 126 -8.78 22.96 -6.94
CA LEU A 126 -7.54 22.79 -6.21
C LEU A 126 -6.39 23.30 -7.05
N VAL A 127 -5.67 24.30 -6.53
CA VAL A 127 -4.54 24.95 -7.21
C VAL A 127 -3.27 24.68 -6.41
N TYR A 128 -2.28 24.04 -7.02
CA TYR A 128 -0.98 23.82 -6.40
C TYR A 128 -0.08 25.04 -6.60
N THR A 129 0.52 25.51 -5.51
CA THR A 129 1.63 26.44 -5.56
C THR A 129 2.90 25.60 -5.53
N ALA A 130 3.46 25.35 -6.72
CA ALA A 130 4.80 24.79 -6.78
C ALA A 130 5.75 25.84 -6.20
N ASP A 131 6.23 25.61 -4.97
CA ASP A 131 7.30 26.40 -4.35
C ASP A 131 8.65 26.26 -5.11
N ARG A 132 8.63 25.62 -6.28
CA ARG A 132 9.64 25.73 -7.34
C ARG A 132 8.96 25.85 -8.70
N ARG A 133 9.20 26.96 -9.38
CA ARG A 133 8.97 27.14 -10.81
C ARG A 133 9.94 26.23 -11.57
N TYR A 134 9.51 25.04 -11.99
CA TYR A 134 10.33 24.23 -12.91
C TYR A 134 10.20 24.67 -14.38
N ASP A 135 9.41 25.72 -14.65
CA ASP A 135 8.94 25.98 -16.01
C ASP A 135 9.06 27.46 -16.42
N GLU A 136 9.63 28.35 -15.60
CA GLU A 136 9.86 29.71 -16.05
C GLU A 136 11.13 29.79 -16.90
N TYR A 137 10.96 30.24 -18.14
CA TYR A 137 12.07 30.70 -18.97
C TYR A 137 12.78 31.85 -18.26
N VAL A 138 13.93 31.55 -17.64
CA VAL A 138 14.80 32.59 -17.11
C VAL A 138 15.51 33.23 -18.30
N ASN A 139 15.19 34.49 -18.57
CA ASN A 139 15.82 35.24 -19.65
C ASN A 139 17.23 35.68 -19.23
N GLU A 140 18.17 34.74 -19.18
CA GLU A 140 19.57 35.01 -18.85
C GLU A 140 20.34 35.48 -20.09
N THR A 141 20.62 36.78 -20.19
CA THR A 141 21.53 37.29 -21.23
C THR A 141 22.97 37.25 -20.73
N LYS A 142 23.81 36.41 -21.33
CA LYS A 142 25.25 36.30 -21.03
C LYS A 142 26.05 37.00 -22.12
N TYR A 143 26.91 37.94 -21.72
CA TYR A 143 27.77 38.69 -22.64
C TYR A 143 29.18 38.12 -22.63
N TYR A 144 29.78 38.01 -23.81
CA TYR A 144 31.15 37.53 -23.98
C TYR A 144 31.95 38.52 -24.80
N LEU A 145 33.20 38.77 -24.38
CA LEU A 145 34.17 39.53 -25.15
C LEU A 145 35.26 38.60 -25.66
N LYS A 146 35.57 38.71 -26.95
CA LYS A 146 36.66 37.98 -27.58
C LYS A 146 37.97 38.74 -27.34
N GLY A 147 38.91 38.11 -26.64
CA GLY A 147 40.26 38.64 -26.48
C GLY A 147 41.11 38.48 -27.74
N ARG A 148 42.29 39.10 -27.75
CA ARG A 148 43.28 38.94 -28.86
C ARG A 148 43.87 37.53 -28.93
N ASP A 149 43.85 36.81 -27.81
CA ASP A 149 44.15 35.38 -27.71
C ASP A 149 43.10 34.50 -28.40
N GLY A 150 42.00 35.09 -28.91
CA GLY A 150 40.89 34.37 -29.52
C GLY A 150 39.94 33.74 -28.50
N ILE A 151 40.18 33.94 -27.19
CA ILE A 151 39.42 33.33 -26.11
C ILE A 151 38.25 34.24 -25.73
N TYR A 152 37.05 33.65 -25.60
CA TYR A 152 35.86 34.36 -25.13
C TYR A 152 35.83 34.38 -23.60
N LYS A 153 35.71 35.58 -23.02
CA LYS A 153 35.56 35.78 -21.58
C LYS A 153 34.17 36.33 -21.30
N GLN A 154 33.43 35.66 -20.42
CA GLN A 154 32.13 36.17 -19.97
C GLN A 154 32.34 37.46 -19.18
N VAL A 155 31.57 38.49 -19.50
CA VAL A 155 31.62 39.78 -18.81
C VAL A 155 30.23 40.22 -18.40
N GLN A 156 30.19 41.04 -17.36
CA GLN A 156 29.02 41.83 -17.04
C GLN A 156 29.12 43.18 -17.76
N LEU A 157 27.98 43.79 -18.12
CA LEU A 157 27.91 45.12 -18.73
C LEU A 157 28.18 46.24 -17.71
N ASN A 158 29.29 46.13 -16.98
CA ASN A 158 29.76 47.17 -16.09
C ASN A 158 31.19 47.57 -16.47
N LYS A 159 31.50 48.86 -16.29
CA LYS A 159 32.79 49.45 -16.71
C LYS A 159 34.00 48.68 -16.16
N LYS A 160 33.91 48.22 -14.91
CA LYS A 160 34.98 47.45 -14.24
C LYS A 160 35.23 46.09 -14.90
N SER A 161 34.17 45.34 -15.22
CA SER A 161 34.26 44.03 -15.85
C SER A 161 34.77 44.12 -17.29
N ILE A 162 34.39 45.16 -18.02
CA ILE A 162 34.87 45.39 -19.39
C ILE A 162 36.35 45.77 -19.40
N ILE A 163 36.78 46.69 -18.53
CA ILE A 163 38.21 47.07 -18.40
C ILE A 163 39.06 45.87 -17.97
N LYS A 164 38.56 45.02 -17.07
CA LYS A 164 39.26 43.78 -16.68
C LYS A 164 39.43 42.81 -17.86
N ALA A 165 38.46 42.77 -18.77
CA ALA A 165 38.53 41.93 -19.97
C ALA A 165 39.42 42.54 -21.07
N ILE A 166 39.65 43.85 -21.07
CA ILE A 166 40.48 44.59 -22.05
C ILE A 166 41.47 45.51 -21.31
N PRO A 167 42.62 44.98 -20.84
CA PRO A 167 43.55 45.72 -19.98
C PRO A 167 44.31 46.86 -20.68
N GLU A 168 44.17 47.05 -21.99
CA GLU A 168 44.99 47.98 -22.79
C GLU A 168 44.38 49.37 -23.04
N LYS A 169 43.20 49.68 -22.51
CA LYS A 169 42.68 51.07 -22.49
C LYS A 169 42.76 51.64 -21.08
N LYS A 170 43.92 52.16 -20.73
CA LYS A 170 44.10 53.05 -19.58
C LYS A 170 44.48 54.44 -20.08
#